data_AF-A0A5M6IW61-F1
#
_entry.id   AF-A0A5M6IW61-F1
#
_cell.length_a   1.000
_cell.length_b   1.000
_cell.length_c   1.000
_cell.angle_alpha   90.00
_cell.angle_beta   90.00
_cell.angle_gamma   90.00
#
_symmetry.space_group_name_H-M   'P 1'
#
loop_
_entity.id
_entity.type
_entity.pdbx_description
1 polymer ?
#
loop_
_entity_poly.entity_id
_entity_poly.type
_entity_poly.pdbx_seq_one_letter_code
_entity_poly.pdbx_strand_id
1 'polypeptide(L)'
;MNRAGGNAAPATHGGSITYTLTGNLTGTLQDHAGHTITFAHTPFRWDVVGDIRSGTSLLGLAPVPVFEVPARSDRIAIGHRDLSPTIPTVFAVATVPGAHPFGIAGFSERATNHGLAWRSPRLAGYDGVSAIPSLPVSFDNAASLPTNGGDLRITTASDLHFRAVTG
;
A
#
# COMPACT_ATOMS: atom_id res chain seq x y z
N MET A 1 -33.80 -42.62 -16.42
CA MET A 1 -33.23 -41.87 -17.57
C MET A 1 -33.20 -40.40 -17.18
N ASN A 2 -32.09 -39.92 -16.62
CA ASN A 2 -30.98 -39.22 -17.29
C ASN A 2 -31.22 -37.71 -17.54
N ARG A 3 -30.63 -36.93 -16.61
CA ARG A 3 -29.95 -35.61 -16.66
C ARG A 3 -30.16 -34.67 -17.86
N ALA A 4 -30.41 -33.39 -17.53
CA ALA A 4 -29.54 -32.23 -17.81
C ALA A 4 -30.16 -31.02 -17.07
N GLY A 5 -29.47 -30.17 -16.31
CA GLY A 5 -28.13 -29.62 -16.56
C GLY A 5 -28.28 -28.11 -16.74
N GLY A 6 -28.67 -27.39 -15.69
CA GLY A 6 -28.70 -25.92 -15.68
C GLY A 6 -27.44 -25.40 -15.03
N ASN A 7 -26.49 -24.96 -15.85
CA ASN A 7 -25.23 -24.31 -15.47
C ASN A 7 -25.40 -23.35 -14.29
N ALA A 8 -24.99 -23.78 -13.10
CA ALA A 8 -24.39 -22.83 -12.16
C ALA A 8 -23.06 -22.44 -12.78
N ALA A 9 -22.99 -21.25 -13.36
CA ALA A 9 -21.71 -20.68 -13.75
C ALA A 9 -20.77 -20.74 -12.53
N PRO A 10 -19.54 -21.25 -12.67
CA PRO A 10 -18.59 -21.18 -11.57
C PRO A 10 -18.40 -19.71 -11.21
N ALA A 11 -18.46 -19.41 -9.91
CA ALA A 11 -18.09 -18.09 -9.40
C ALA A 11 -16.78 -17.67 -10.06
N THR A 12 -16.80 -16.56 -10.81
CA THR A 12 -15.58 -15.90 -11.25
C THR A 12 -14.71 -15.76 -10.01
N HIS A 13 -13.46 -16.22 -10.07
CA HIS A 13 -12.57 -16.13 -8.92
C HIS A 13 -12.32 -14.65 -8.64
N GLY A 14 -12.60 -14.19 -7.42
CA GLY A 14 -12.25 -12.84 -6.99
C GLY A 14 -10.74 -12.78 -6.81
N GLY A 15 -10.05 -12.12 -7.74
CA GLY A 15 -8.59 -12.04 -7.74
C GLY A 15 -8.09 -11.22 -6.54
N SER A 16 -7.01 -11.69 -5.93
CA SER A 16 -6.26 -10.88 -4.97
C SER A 16 -5.30 -9.97 -5.71
N ILE A 17 -4.86 -8.91 -5.05
CA ILE A 17 -3.76 -8.08 -5.52
C ILE A 17 -2.76 -7.89 -4.40
N THR A 18 -1.48 -8.09 -4.70
CA THR A 18 -0.38 -7.84 -3.78
C THR A 18 0.35 -6.60 -4.23
N TYR A 19 0.36 -5.59 -3.36
CA TYR A 19 1.18 -4.40 -3.49
C TYR A 19 2.45 -4.59 -2.66
N THR A 20 3.59 -4.30 -3.26
CA THR A 20 4.88 -4.36 -2.57
C THR A 20 5.60 -3.04 -2.76
N LEU A 21 6.06 -2.45 -1.66
CA LEU A 21 7.02 -1.35 -1.66
C LEU A 21 8.32 -1.82 -1.02
N THR A 22 9.44 -1.68 -1.72
CA THR A 22 10.78 -1.98 -1.20
C THR A 22 11.66 -0.75 -1.28
N GLY A 23 12.67 -0.66 -0.43
CA GLY A 23 13.73 0.34 -0.53
C GLY A 23 14.55 0.41 0.75
N ASN A 24 15.07 1.61 1.06
CA ASN A 24 15.79 1.89 2.30
C ASN A 24 14.98 2.89 3.15
N LEU A 25 14.90 2.63 4.46
CA LEU A 25 14.10 3.40 5.41
C LEU A 25 15.00 4.02 6.49
N THR A 26 14.73 5.28 6.82
CA THR A 26 15.28 5.96 7.99
C THR A 26 14.13 6.40 8.89
N GLY A 27 14.20 6.08 10.17
CA GLY A 27 13.11 6.33 11.10
C GLY A 27 13.34 5.73 12.47
N THR A 28 12.28 5.62 13.26
CA THR A 28 12.32 5.07 14.61
C THR A 28 11.15 4.13 14.86
N LEU A 29 11.34 3.14 15.73
CA LEU A 29 10.28 2.35 16.33
C LEU A 29 10.31 2.59 17.84
N GLN A 30 9.26 3.18 18.39
CA GLN A 30 9.09 3.26 19.84
C GLN A 30 8.28 2.05 20.31
N ASP A 31 8.91 1.14 21.05
CA ASP A 31 8.25 -0.06 21.56
C ASP A 31 7.24 0.25 22.68
N HIS A 32 6.44 -0.75 23.06
CA HIS A 32 5.42 -0.62 24.10
C HIS A 32 5.98 -0.34 25.51
N ALA A 33 7.27 -0.58 25.74
CA ALA A 33 7.96 -0.24 26.98
C ALA A 33 8.59 1.16 26.94
N GLY A 34 8.46 1.88 25.82
CA GLY A 34 8.98 3.23 25.60
C GLY A 34 10.41 3.28 25.08
N HIS A 35 11.06 2.14 24.78
CA HIS A 35 12.39 2.15 24.18
C HIS A 35 12.30 2.54 22.71
N THR A 36 13.23 3.39 22.28
CA THR A 36 13.32 3.83 20.89
C THR A 36 14.43 3.08 20.17
N ILE A 37 14.08 2.41 19.08
CA ILE A 37 15.00 1.80 18.13
C ILE A 37 15.10 2.72 16.93
N THR A 38 16.32 3.04 16.49
CA THR A 38 16.55 3.88 15.31
C THR A 38 16.98 3.02 14.13
N PHE A 39 16.40 3.30 12.96
CA PHE A 39 16.79 2.75 11.68
C PHE A 39 17.48 3.84 10.86
N ALA A 40 18.62 3.51 10.29
CA ALA A 40 19.35 4.41 9.41
C ALA A 40 19.63 3.66 8.10
N HIS A 41 19.02 4.13 7.01
CA HIS A 41 19.19 3.56 5.68
C HIS A 41 19.03 2.03 5.63
N THR A 42 18.07 1.52 6.40
CA THR A 42 17.88 0.08 6.60
C THR A 42 16.97 -0.47 5.51
N PRO A 43 17.33 -1.60 4.86
CA PRO A 43 16.46 -2.24 3.89
C PRO A 43 15.09 -2.54 4.48
N PHE A 44 14.04 -2.19 3.74
CA PHE A 44 12.68 -2.49 4.12
C PHE A 44 11.85 -3.04 2.97
N ARG A 45 10.79 -3.75 3.34
CA ARG A 45 9.75 -4.23 2.44
C ARG A 45 8.40 -4.12 3.13
N TRP A 46 7.44 -3.52 2.45
CA TRP A 46 6.05 -3.47 2.89
C TRP A 46 5.18 -4.17 1.87
N ASP A 47 4.56 -5.28 2.26
CA ASP A 47 3.59 -6.02 1.46
C ASP A 47 2.16 -5.76 1.99
N VAL A 48 1.26 -5.36 1.09
CA VAL A 48 -0.16 -5.22 1.35
C VAL A 48 -0.93 -6.11 0.37
N VAL A 49 -1.72 -7.03 0.89
CA VAL A 49 -2.60 -7.89 0.08
C VAL A 49 -4.02 -7.40 0.20
N GLY A 50 -4.63 -7.04 -0.91
CA GLY A 50 -6.04 -6.64 -1.01
C GLY A 50 -6.88 -7.60 -1.86
N ASP A 51 -8.18 -7.33 -1.92
CA ASP A 51 -9.09 -7.95 -2.89
C ASP A 51 -9.50 -6.92 -3.93
N ILE A 52 -9.32 -7.25 -5.20
CA ILE A 52 -9.67 -6.40 -6.34
C ILE A 52 -11.15 -5.99 -6.27
N ARG A 53 -12.04 -6.87 -5.78
CA ARG A 53 -13.49 -6.60 -5.62
C ARG A 53 -13.83 -5.66 -4.49
N SER A 54 -12.96 -5.57 -3.50
CA SER A 54 -13.10 -4.61 -2.40
C SER A 54 -12.54 -3.23 -2.75
N GLY A 55 -11.87 -3.12 -3.90
CA GLY A 55 -11.39 -1.87 -4.44
C GLY A 55 -12.55 -0.92 -4.72
N THR A 56 -12.52 0.24 -4.06
CA THR A 56 -13.53 1.28 -4.27
C THR A 56 -12.87 2.47 -4.94
N SER A 57 -13.40 2.86 -6.10
CA SER A 57 -13.17 4.20 -6.63
C SER A 57 -13.95 5.17 -5.74
N LEU A 58 -13.24 5.88 -4.88
CA LEU A 58 -13.79 6.99 -4.16
C LEU A 58 -13.84 8.19 -5.10
N LEU A 59 -15.04 8.74 -5.30
CA LEU A 59 -15.20 10.08 -5.87
C LEU A 59 -14.71 11.09 -4.83
N GLY A 60 -13.39 11.16 -4.64
CA GLY A 60 -12.72 11.92 -3.61
C GLY A 60 -11.48 12.64 -4.16
N LEU A 61 -11.18 13.79 -3.57
CA LEU A 61 -10.21 14.81 -4.02
C LEU A 61 -8.78 14.26 -4.21
N ALA A 62 -7.95 14.85 -5.08
CA ALA A 62 -7.81 16.30 -5.11
C ALA A 62 -7.33 16.84 -6.46
N PRO A 63 -8.16 16.88 -7.52
CA PRO A 63 -9.59 16.69 -7.62
C PRO A 63 -9.99 15.43 -8.46
N VAL A 64 -10.27 14.29 -7.78
CA VAL A 64 -10.96 13.03 -8.23
C VAL A 64 -10.23 12.14 -9.27
N PRO A 65 -10.41 10.78 -9.33
CA PRO A 65 -10.80 9.79 -8.32
C PRO A 65 -9.61 9.26 -7.51
N VAL A 66 -9.87 8.98 -6.24
CA VAL A 66 -9.00 8.24 -5.33
C VAL A 66 -9.40 6.78 -5.44
N PHE A 67 -8.45 5.88 -5.65
CA PHE A 67 -8.72 4.46 -5.56
C PHE A 67 -8.18 3.92 -4.25
N GLU A 68 -9.02 3.18 -3.52
CA GLU A 68 -8.61 2.51 -2.29
C GLU A 68 -8.86 1.01 -2.35
N VAL A 69 -7.88 0.23 -1.90
CA VAL A 69 -8.04 -1.20 -1.64
C VAL A 69 -7.75 -1.48 -0.17
N PRO A 70 -8.76 -1.90 0.61
CA PRO A 70 -8.54 -2.35 1.98
C PRO A 70 -7.57 -3.53 2.06
N ALA A 71 -6.62 -3.45 2.99
CA ALA A 71 -5.70 -4.54 3.26
C ALA A 71 -6.44 -5.70 3.94
N ARG A 72 -6.26 -6.91 3.40
CA ARG A 72 -6.58 -8.18 4.07
C ARG A 72 -5.40 -8.71 4.88
N SER A 73 -4.19 -8.40 4.42
CA SER A 73 -2.93 -8.72 5.09
C SER A 73 -1.94 -7.60 4.83
N ASP A 74 -1.17 -7.26 5.87
CA ASP A 74 -0.22 -6.17 5.85
C ASP A 74 1.02 -6.58 6.68
N ARG A 75 2.19 -6.55 6.04
CA ARG A 75 3.47 -6.91 6.65
C ARG A 75 4.55 -5.92 6.26
N ILE A 76 5.26 -5.44 7.26
CA ILE A 76 6.41 -4.53 7.13
C ILE A 76 7.64 -5.24 7.67
N ALA A 77 8.59 -5.56 6.80
CA ALA A 77 9.91 -6.05 7.18
C ALA A 77 10.92 -4.88 7.18
N ILE A 78 11.64 -4.67 8.27
CA ILE A 78 12.72 -3.67 8.39
C ILE A 78 13.96 -4.35 8.98
N GLY A 79 15.00 -4.56 8.16
CA GLY A 79 16.15 -5.36 8.56
C GLY A 79 15.73 -6.78 8.99
N HIS A 80 15.90 -7.09 10.28
CA HIS A 80 15.51 -8.39 10.87
C HIS A 80 14.15 -8.37 11.60
N ARG A 81 13.40 -7.27 11.51
CA ARG A 81 12.13 -7.12 12.22
C ARG A 81 10.97 -7.31 11.27
N ASP A 82 9.97 -8.05 11.73
CA ASP A 82 8.67 -8.19 11.08
C ASP A 82 7.61 -7.49 11.93
N LEU A 83 6.96 -6.49 11.33
CA LEU A 83 5.90 -5.71 11.93
C LEU A 83 4.62 -5.88 11.11
N SER A 84 3.50 -5.70 11.77
CA SER A 84 2.20 -5.55 11.13
C SER A 84 1.47 -4.37 11.76
N PRO A 85 0.84 -3.49 10.95
CA PRO A 85 -0.03 -2.46 11.48
C PRO A 85 -1.12 -3.03 12.38
N THR A 86 -1.41 -2.34 13.49
CA THR A 86 -2.49 -2.73 14.43
C THR A 86 -3.81 -2.03 14.12
N ILE A 87 -3.82 -1.19 13.09
CA ILE A 87 -4.97 -0.46 12.57
C ILE A 87 -5.25 -0.90 11.13
N PRO A 88 -6.50 -0.84 10.65
CA PRO A 88 -6.82 -1.16 9.27
C PRO A 88 -6.09 -0.22 8.30
N THR A 89 -5.37 -0.78 7.34
CA THR A 89 -4.68 -0.02 6.29
C THR A 89 -5.36 -0.22 4.94
N VAL A 90 -5.08 0.70 4.01
CA VAL A 90 -5.48 0.62 2.61
C VAL A 90 -4.25 0.89 1.74
N PHE A 91 -4.25 0.34 0.52
CA PHE A 91 -3.52 0.97 -0.57
C PHE A 91 -4.39 2.08 -1.15
N ALA A 92 -3.87 3.30 -1.21
CA ALA A 92 -4.53 4.45 -1.81
C ALA A 92 -3.70 4.99 -2.98
N VAL A 93 -4.36 5.46 -4.04
CA VAL A 93 -3.71 6.19 -5.13
C VAL A 93 -4.61 7.29 -5.67
N ALA A 94 -4.02 8.43 -6.03
CA ALA A 94 -4.68 9.58 -6.63
C ALA A 94 -3.80 10.20 -7.72
N THR A 95 -4.43 10.82 -8.72
CA THR A 95 -3.73 11.60 -9.74
C THR A 95 -3.76 13.08 -9.41
N VAL A 96 -2.59 13.72 -9.43
CA VAL A 96 -2.45 15.18 -9.37
C VAL A 96 -2.40 15.74 -10.79
N PRO A 97 -3.37 16.58 -11.20
CA PRO A 97 -3.41 17.14 -12.54
C PRO A 97 -2.38 18.27 -12.73
N GLY A 98 -1.99 18.52 -13.98
CA GLY A 98 -1.09 19.61 -14.35
C GLY A 98 -0.48 19.40 -15.74
N ALA A 99 0.43 20.29 -16.15
CA ALA A 99 1.19 20.13 -17.40
C ALA A 99 2.03 18.85 -17.42
N HIS A 100 2.44 18.38 -16.25
CA HIS A 100 3.14 17.13 -16.03
C HIS A 100 2.44 16.36 -14.90
N PRO A 101 1.35 15.63 -15.20
CA PRO A 101 0.58 14.94 -14.18
C PRO A 101 1.40 13.83 -13.51
N PHE A 102 1.13 13.57 -12.24
CA PHE A 102 1.76 12.49 -11.49
C PHE A 102 0.76 11.83 -10.52
N GLY A 103 1.02 10.58 -10.15
CA GLY A 103 0.26 9.89 -9.13
C GLY A 103 0.94 9.99 -7.76
N ILE A 104 0.15 10.17 -6.71
CA ILE A 104 0.55 9.94 -5.32
C ILE A 104 -0.13 8.65 -4.88
N ALA A 105 0.64 7.73 -4.32
CA ALA A 105 0.13 6.49 -3.76
C ALA A 105 0.67 6.28 -2.34
N GLY A 106 -0.01 5.46 -1.56
CA GLY A 106 0.40 5.20 -0.19
C GLY A 106 -0.17 3.91 0.39
N PHE A 107 0.50 3.43 1.42
CA PHE A 107 -0.07 2.49 2.39
C PHE A 107 -0.38 3.29 3.64
N SER A 108 -1.67 3.42 3.97
CA SER A 108 -2.09 4.28 5.06
C SER A 108 -3.38 3.82 5.73
N GLU A 109 -3.61 4.28 6.96
CA GLU A 109 -4.94 4.23 7.57
C GLU A 109 -5.85 5.30 6.94
N ARG A 110 -7.12 4.93 6.73
CA ARG A 110 -8.10 5.70 5.94
C ARG A 110 -8.47 7.05 6.57
N ALA A 111 -8.63 7.13 7.90
CA ALA A 111 -9.15 8.33 8.57
C ALA A 111 -8.07 9.38 8.89
N THR A 112 -6.86 8.93 9.17
CA THR A 112 -5.76 9.74 9.73
C THR A 112 -4.58 9.87 8.77
N ASN A 113 -4.57 9.12 7.66
CA ASN A 113 -3.46 9.04 6.70
C ASN A 113 -2.13 8.65 7.36
N HIS A 114 -2.19 7.89 8.47
CA HIS A 114 -1.02 7.30 9.12
C HIS A 114 -0.41 6.23 8.23
N GLY A 115 0.88 6.35 7.90
CA GLY A 115 1.55 5.42 6.98
C GLY A 115 2.61 6.09 6.12
N LEU A 116 2.78 5.60 4.89
CA LEU A 116 3.83 6.02 3.97
C LEU A 116 3.23 6.35 2.60
N ALA A 117 3.57 7.52 2.06
CA ALA A 117 3.20 7.91 0.70
C ALA A 117 4.43 8.14 -0.18
N TRP A 118 4.23 7.92 -1.48
CA TRP A 118 5.20 8.10 -2.52
C TRP A 118 4.52 8.65 -3.78
N ARG A 119 5.33 9.14 -4.71
CA ARG A 119 4.86 9.72 -5.97
C ARG A 119 5.61 9.16 -7.17
N SER A 120 4.93 9.11 -8.31
CA SER A 120 5.54 8.80 -9.61
C SER A 120 4.69 9.32 -10.76
N PRO A 121 5.29 9.91 -11.81
CA PRO A 121 4.58 10.25 -13.04
C PRO A 121 3.87 9.05 -13.67
N ARG A 122 4.43 7.84 -13.53
CA ARG A 122 3.87 6.62 -14.12
C ARG A 122 2.66 6.06 -13.36
N LEU A 123 2.32 6.65 -12.21
CA LEU A 123 1.10 6.36 -11.46
C LEU A 123 -0.06 7.31 -11.83
N ALA A 124 0.18 8.30 -12.70
CA ALA A 124 -0.91 9.14 -13.21
C ALA A 124 -1.92 8.28 -13.98
N GLY A 125 -3.18 8.35 -13.59
CA GLY A 125 -4.26 7.54 -14.17
C GLY A 125 -4.23 6.06 -13.80
N TYR A 126 -3.41 5.64 -12.82
CA TYR A 126 -3.41 4.26 -12.36
C TYR A 126 -4.77 3.92 -11.73
N ASP A 127 -5.35 2.79 -12.15
CA ASP A 127 -6.67 2.30 -11.72
C ASP A 127 -6.64 1.60 -10.34
N GLY A 128 -5.44 1.46 -9.77
CA GLY A 128 -5.22 0.82 -8.49
C GLY A 128 -5.20 -0.71 -8.52
N VAL A 129 -5.59 -1.36 -9.61
CA VAL A 129 -5.76 -2.83 -9.69
C VAL A 129 -4.98 -3.48 -10.84
N SER A 130 -4.55 -2.72 -11.83
CA SER A 130 -3.72 -3.22 -12.91
C SER A 130 -2.33 -3.61 -12.41
N ALA A 131 -1.77 -4.70 -12.92
CA ALA A 131 -0.42 -5.10 -12.53
C ALA A 131 0.61 -4.02 -12.90
N ILE A 132 1.52 -3.73 -11.97
CA ILE A 132 2.64 -2.81 -12.17
C ILE A 132 3.93 -3.62 -11.95
N PRO A 133 4.79 -3.81 -12.98
CA PRO A 133 6.13 -4.34 -12.75
C PRO A 133 6.91 -3.35 -11.89
N SER A 134 8.04 -3.79 -11.30
CA SER A 134 8.84 -2.92 -10.42
C SER A 134 9.03 -1.52 -11.00
N LEU A 135 8.50 -0.53 -10.28
CA LEU A 135 8.40 0.86 -10.68
C LEU A 135 9.17 1.70 -9.67
N PRO A 136 10.25 2.41 -10.07
CA PRO A 136 10.87 3.39 -9.18
C PRO A 136 9.87 4.50 -8.83
N VAL A 137 9.80 4.83 -7.54
CA VAL A 137 8.95 5.88 -6.99
C VAL A 137 9.76 6.78 -6.08
N SER A 138 9.28 8.00 -5.82
CA SER A 138 9.94 8.94 -4.91
C SER A 138 9.15 9.03 -3.61
N PHE A 139 9.85 9.04 -2.48
CA PHE A 139 9.25 9.35 -1.18
C PHE A 139 8.52 10.70 -1.25
N ASP A 140 7.34 10.77 -0.63
CA ASP A 140 6.56 12.00 -0.54
C ASP A 140 6.44 12.44 0.93
N ASN A 141 5.76 11.64 1.75
CA ASN A 141 5.64 11.88 3.18
C ASN A 141 5.41 10.59 3.96
N ALA A 142 5.45 10.70 5.29
CA ALA A 142 5.04 9.63 6.18
C ALA A 142 4.46 10.21 7.47
N ALA A 143 3.58 9.43 8.10
CA ALA A 143 3.04 9.68 9.42
C ALA A 143 3.22 8.43 10.29
N SER A 144 3.25 8.63 11.61
CA SER A 144 3.41 7.54 12.58
C SER A 144 2.39 6.43 12.37
N LEU A 145 2.85 5.18 12.41
CA LEU A 145 2.05 4.00 12.17
C LEU A 145 2.13 3.05 13.37
N PRO A 146 1.03 2.87 14.12
CA PRO A 146 0.93 1.85 15.14
C PRO A 146 1.10 0.44 14.57
N THR A 147 2.02 -0.33 15.15
CA THR A 147 2.31 -1.73 14.77
C THR A 147 2.28 -2.64 16.00
N ASN A 148 2.31 -3.95 15.77
CA ASN A 148 2.47 -4.94 16.82
C ASN A 148 3.79 -4.77 17.62
N GLY A 149 4.81 -4.15 17.03
CA GLY A 149 6.09 -3.86 17.69
C GLY A 149 6.19 -2.48 18.35
N GLY A 150 5.15 -1.63 18.27
CA GLY A 150 5.17 -0.25 18.75
C GLY A 150 4.81 0.77 17.67
N ASP A 151 5.08 2.06 17.92
CA ASP A 151 4.83 3.13 16.94
C ASP A 151 6.01 3.27 15.97
N LEU A 152 5.77 2.98 14.70
CA LEU A 152 6.74 3.13 13.62
C LEU A 152 6.64 4.53 13.04
N ARG A 153 7.71 5.32 13.18
CA ARG A 153 7.82 6.65 12.59
C ARG A 153 8.87 6.67 11.50
N ILE A 154 8.44 6.78 10.25
CA ILE A 154 9.31 6.92 9.09
C ILE A 154 9.64 8.39 8.90
N THR A 155 10.94 8.71 8.78
CA THR A 155 11.39 10.09 8.56
C THR A 155 11.70 10.32 7.10
N THR A 156 12.41 9.38 6.46
CA THR A 156 12.70 9.41 5.02
C THR A 156 12.78 7.98 4.48
N ALA A 157 12.63 7.85 3.17
CA ALA A 157 12.94 6.62 2.45
C ALA A 157 13.60 6.92 1.10
N SER A 158 14.47 6.00 0.65
CA SER A 158 15.17 6.10 -0.63
C SER A 158 15.12 4.79 -1.38
N ASP A 159 15.52 4.82 -2.66
CA ASP A 159 15.58 3.64 -3.53
C ASP A 159 14.27 2.87 -3.55
N LEU A 160 13.15 3.63 -3.55
CA LEU A 160 11.83 3.06 -3.46
C LEU A 160 11.40 2.44 -4.79
N HIS A 161 10.97 1.19 -4.72
CA HIS A 161 10.37 0.46 -5.82
C HIS A 161 9.00 -0.06 -5.42
N PHE A 162 7.99 0.35 -6.18
CA PHE A 162 6.62 -0.11 -6.05
C PHE A 162 6.30 -1.22 -7.07
N ARG A 163 5.51 -2.21 -6.68
CA ARG A 163 5.05 -3.28 -7.56
C ARG A 163 3.62 -3.66 -7.19
N ALA A 164 2.80 -3.99 -8.18
CA ALA A 164 1.46 -4.55 -7.99
C ALA A 164 1.32 -5.84 -8.80
N VAL A 165 0.86 -6.92 -8.18
CA VAL A 165 0.71 -8.24 -8.81
C VAL A 165 -0.68 -8.78 -8.52
N THR A 166 -1.44 -9.08 -9.58
CA THR A 166 -2.73 -9.76 -9.48
C THR A 166 -2.52 -11.28 -9.36
N GLY A 167 -3.25 -11.91 -8.45
CA GLY A 167 -3.29 -13.36 -8.24
C GLY A 167 -4.49 -14.03 -8.88
#